data_AF-A0A9X3I6H7-F1
#
_entry.id   AF-A0A9X3I6H7-F1
#
_cell.length_a   1.000
_cell.length_b   1.000
_cell.length_c   1.000
_cell.angle_alpha   90.00
_cell.angle_beta   90.00
_cell.angle_gamma   90.00
#
_symmetry.space_group_name_H-M   'P 1'
#
loop_
_entity.id
_entity.type
_entity.pdbx_description
1 polymer ?
#
loop_
_entity_poly.entity_id
_entity_poly.type
_entity_poly.pdbx_seq_one_letter_code
_entity_poly.pdbx_strand_id
1 'polypeptide(L)'
;MSGGQKASDYVLEPCVAMPEVTRAPDQRDWGQAVDGIGVLSEKGMWEARAKAADDAAEKLRDCLNTVSQIAAANYFGRDCQEGGFLRDRLRSSITSDAGWAAAIDLQISELMKLAQKCAEAAETLESQDRSSAGNFAEKR
;
A
#
# COMPACT_ATOMS: atom_id res chain seq x y z
N MET A 1 -25.37 41.70 28.81
CA MET A 1 -24.08 42.22 28.29
C MET A 1 -23.06 41.12 28.49
N SER A 2 -22.76 40.36 27.42
CA SER A 2 -21.89 39.18 27.50
C SER A 2 -20.48 39.58 27.10
N GLY A 3 -19.52 39.40 28.02
CA GLY A 3 -18.11 39.67 27.78
C GLY A 3 -17.52 38.58 26.88
N GLY A 4 -17.24 38.93 25.63
CA GLY A 4 -16.52 38.06 24.70
C GLY A 4 -15.03 38.02 25.05
N GLN A 5 -14.52 36.84 25.38
CA GLN A 5 -13.09 36.56 25.44
C GLN A 5 -12.46 36.79 24.06
N LYS A 6 -11.41 37.59 23.99
CA LYS A 6 -10.68 37.90 22.76
C LYS A 6 -9.84 36.70 22.33
N ALA A 7 -9.86 36.40 21.04
CA ALA A 7 -9.14 35.29 20.41
C ALA A 7 -7.60 35.42 20.39
N SER A 8 -7.00 36.29 21.24
CA SER A 8 -5.54 36.50 21.25
C SER A 8 -4.76 35.55 22.17
N ASP A 9 -5.45 34.71 22.93
CA ASP A 9 -4.80 33.82 23.92
C ASP A 9 -4.41 32.45 23.34
N TYR A 10 -4.71 32.18 22.07
CA TYR A 10 -4.24 30.99 21.35
C TYR A 10 -2.94 31.29 20.61
N VAL A 11 -1.86 31.46 21.36
CA VAL A 11 -0.51 31.35 20.79
C VAL A 11 -0.26 29.87 20.53
N LEU A 12 -0.68 29.39 19.36
CA LEU A 12 -0.27 28.09 18.84
C LEU A 12 1.24 28.17 18.57
N GLU A 13 1.99 27.28 19.22
CA GLU A 13 3.39 27.01 18.90
C GLU A 13 3.55 26.85 17.37
N PRO A 14 4.68 27.28 16.78
CA PRO A 14 4.83 27.26 15.33
C PRO A 14 4.68 25.83 14.83
N CYS A 15 3.54 25.56 14.19
CA CYS A 15 3.27 24.32 13.50
C CYS A 15 4.43 24.09 12.52
N VAL A 16 5.12 22.96 12.68
CA VAL A 16 6.04 22.42 11.69
C VAL A 16 5.39 22.60 10.32
N ALA A 17 6.03 23.36 9.43
CA ALA A 17 5.50 23.64 8.11
C ALA A 17 5.05 22.31 7.48
N MET A 18 3.76 22.19 7.18
CA MET A 18 3.27 21.03 6.45
C MET A 18 4.07 20.97 5.14
N PRO A 19 4.77 19.86 4.84
CA PRO A 19 5.43 19.73 3.56
C PRO A 19 4.39 19.92 2.48
N GLU A 20 4.71 20.74 1.47
CA GLU A 20 3.82 21.00 0.35
C GLU A 20 3.31 19.66 -0.20
N VAL A 21 1.98 19.48 -0.21
CA VAL A 21 1.36 18.29 -0.79
C VAL A 21 1.52 18.42 -2.30
N THR A 22 2.66 17.94 -2.80
CA THR A 22 2.91 17.83 -4.23
C THR A 22 1.93 16.82 -4.82
N ARG A 23 1.53 17.08 -6.07
CA ARG A 23 0.56 16.27 -6.81
C ARG A 23 1.00 14.80 -6.78
N ALA A 24 0.05 13.87 -6.61
CA ALA A 24 0.35 12.44 -6.62
C ALA A 24 1.18 12.12 -7.89
N PRO A 25 2.34 11.44 -7.76
CA PRO A 25 3.24 11.17 -8.87
C PRO A 25 2.51 10.41 -9.99
N ASP A 26 2.73 10.81 -11.25
CA ASP A 26 2.18 10.09 -12.42
C ASP A 26 2.69 8.64 -12.36
N GLN A 27 1.81 7.67 -12.62
CA GLN A 27 2.18 6.24 -12.63
C GLN A 27 3.31 5.93 -13.62
N ARG A 28 3.52 6.80 -14.62
CA ARG A 28 4.61 6.71 -15.60
C ARG A 28 5.99 7.13 -15.06
N ASP A 29 6.03 7.83 -13.93
CA ASP A 29 7.28 8.33 -13.32
C ASP A 29 7.86 7.36 -12.28
N TRP A 30 7.22 6.20 -12.07
CA TRP A 30 7.69 5.18 -11.15
C TRP A 30 8.96 4.53 -11.71
N GLY A 31 10.12 4.96 -11.20
CA GLY A 31 11.43 4.40 -11.56
C GLY A 31 12.40 5.33 -12.28
N GLN A 32 12.00 6.58 -12.59
CA GLN A 32 12.99 7.58 -13.01
C GLN A 32 13.67 8.18 -11.78
N ALA A 33 15.01 8.12 -11.76
CA ALA A 33 15.80 8.80 -10.74
C ALA A 33 15.61 10.32 -10.92
N VAL A 34 14.88 10.93 -10.00
CA VAL A 34 14.79 12.39 -9.94
C VAL A 34 16.10 12.88 -9.33
N ASP A 35 16.86 13.70 -10.06
CA ASP A 35 18.10 14.30 -9.57
C ASP A 35 17.81 15.05 -8.25
N GLY A 36 18.44 14.62 -7.16
CA GLY A 36 18.26 15.18 -5.82
C GLY A 36 17.30 14.43 -4.90
N ILE A 37 16.57 13.41 -5.38
CA ILE A 37 15.86 12.47 -4.50
C ILE A 37 16.76 11.27 -4.28
N GLY A 38 17.68 11.40 -3.32
CA GLY A 38 18.24 10.21 -2.69
C GLY A 38 17.09 9.35 -2.18
N VAL A 39 17.22 8.03 -2.24
CA VAL A 39 16.35 7.16 -1.44
C VAL A 39 16.61 7.56 0.01
N LEU A 40 15.78 8.45 0.56
CA LEU A 40 15.81 8.80 1.97
C LEU A 40 15.46 7.50 2.69
N SER A 41 16.50 6.84 3.20
CA SER A 41 16.40 5.59 3.96
C SER A 41 15.98 5.90 5.39
N GLU A 42 14.98 6.75 5.53
CA GLU A 42 14.39 7.10 6.81
C GLU A 42 13.33 6.05 7.17
N LYS A 43 13.19 5.75 8.45
CA LYS A 43 12.22 4.79 8.99
C LYS A 43 10.82 4.96 8.37
N GLY A 44 10.32 6.20 8.34
CA GLY A 44 8.98 6.50 7.82
C GLY A 44 8.79 6.15 6.33
N MET A 45 9.84 6.18 5.52
CA MET A 45 9.76 5.80 4.11
C MET A 45 9.66 4.29 3.93
N TRP A 46 10.32 3.51 4.80
CA TRP A 46 10.19 2.05 4.82
C TRP A 46 8.82 1.61 5.36
N GLU A 47 8.29 2.28 6.38
CA GLU A 47 6.92 2.06 6.85
C GLU A 47 5.87 2.41 5.78
N ALA A 48 6.04 3.51 5.06
CA ALA A 48 5.15 3.89 3.96
C ALA A 48 5.16 2.85 2.82
N ARG A 49 6.34 2.30 2.47
CA ARG A 49 6.45 1.22 1.49
C ARG A 49 5.81 -0.07 1.98
N ALA A 50 5.99 -0.40 3.26
CA ALA A 50 5.37 -1.56 3.87
C ALA A 50 3.84 -1.47 3.76
N LYS A 51 3.29 -0.31 4.16
CA LYS A 51 1.87 -0.02 4.06
C LYS A 51 1.36 -0.07 2.61
N ALA A 52 2.07 0.54 1.67
CA ALA A 52 1.66 0.54 0.27
C ALA A 52 1.60 -0.88 -0.33
N ALA A 53 2.54 -1.75 0.04
CA ALA A 53 2.54 -3.15 -0.37
C ALA A 53 1.38 -3.95 0.25
N ASP A 54 1.07 -3.69 1.52
CA ASP A 54 -0.07 -4.32 2.21
C ASP A 54 -1.42 -3.87 1.63
N ASP A 55 -1.62 -2.55 1.46
CA ASP A 55 -2.81 -1.97 0.84
C ASP A 55 -3.00 -2.50 -0.61
N ALA A 56 -1.92 -2.76 -1.34
CA ALA A 56 -1.98 -3.36 -2.67
C ALA A 56 -2.38 -4.84 -2.65
N ALA A 57 -1.85 -5.61 -1.68
CA ALA A 57 -2.22 -7.00 -1.49
C ALA A 57 -3.71 -7.16 -1.13
N GLU A 58 -4.23 -6.28 -0.27
CA GLU A 58 -5.65 -6.24 0.10
C GLU A 58 -6.54 -5.96 -1.11
N LYS A 59 -6.21 -4.93 -1.91
CA LYS A 59 -6.97 -4.60 -3.14
C LYS A 59 -6.99 -5.74 -4.15
N LEU A 60 -5.87 -6.46 -4.31
CA LEU A 60 -5.83 -7.63 -5.19
C LEU A 60 -6.75 -8.75 -4.69
N ARG A 61 -6.79 -8.98 -3.38
CA ARG A 61 -7.68 -9.96 -2.76
C ARG A 61 -9.15 -9.59 -2.96
N ASP A 62 -9.51 -8.32 -2.82
CA ASP A 62 -10.86 -7.82 -3.08
C ASP A 62 -11.29 -7.98 -4.54
N CYS A 63 -10.38 -7.68 -5.47
CA CYS A 63 -10.60 -7.91 -6.90
C CYS A 63 -10.88 -9.40 -7.18
N LEU A 64 -10.09 -10.30 -6.59
CA LEU A 64 -10.22 -11.75 -6.79
C LEU A 64 -11.56 -12.28 -6.25
N ASN A 65 -11.97 -11.79 -5.07
CA ASN A 65 -13.27 -12.08 -4.48
C ASN A 65 -14.42 -11.58 -5.37
N THR A 66 -14.32 -10.34 -5.85
CA THR A 66 -15.33 -9.72 -6.71
C THR A 66 -15.52 -10.49 -8.01
N VAL A 67 -14.42 -10.84 -8.69
CA VAL A 67 -14.46 -11.62 -9.93
C VAL A 67 -15.07 -12.99 -9.67
N SER A 68 -14.69 -13.65 -8.58
CA SER A 68 -15.23 -14.98 -8.25
C SER A 68 -16.74 -14.94 -8.07
N GLN A 69 -17.27 -13.89 -7.43
CA GLN A 69 -18.72 -13.69 -7.30
C GLN A 69 -19.40 -13.42 -8.65
N ILE A 70 -18.81 -12.56 -9.49
CA ILE A 70 -19.34 -12.26 -10.83
C ILE A 70 -19.36 -13.54 -11.67
N ALA A 71 -18.28 -14.32 -11.68
CA ALA A 71 -18.18 -15.57 -12.43
C ALA A 71 -19.18 -16.64 -11.93
N ALA A 72 -19.49 -16.66 -10.64
CA ALA A 72 -20.48 -17.57 -10.07
C ALA A 72 -21.92 -17.20 -10.48
N ALA A 73 -22.25 -15.90 -10.47
CA ALA A 73 -23.59 -15.38 -10.68
C ALA A 73 -23.94 -15.07 -12.15
N ASN A 74 -22.96 -14.94 -13.03
CA ASN A 74 -23.21 -14.58 -14.42
C ASN A 74 -23.51 -15.82 -15.27
N TYR A 75 -24.80 -16.05 -15.51
CA TYR A 75 -25.30 -17.22 -16.24
C TYR A 75 -25.49 -17.00 -17.75
N PHE A 76 -25.13 -15.84 -18.31
CA PHE A 76 -25.18 -15.53 -19.76
C PHE A 76 -26.49 -15.95 -20.48
N GLY A 77 -27.63 -15.96 -19.76
CA GLY A 77 -28.93 -16.40 -20.25
C GLY A 77 -29.32 -17.80 -19.75
N ARG A 78 -30.52 -17.92 -19.17
CA ARG A 78 -31.08 -19.21 -18.74
C ARG A 78 -31.38 -20.06 -19.97
N ASP A 79 -30.92 -21.31 -19.99
CA ASP A 79 -31.16 -22.31 -21.05
C ASP A 79 -30.50 -22.03 -22.43
N CYS A 80 -29.53 -21.12 -22.49
CA CYS A 80 -28.66 -20.95 -23.65
C CYS A 80 -27.43 -21.87 -23.52
N GLN A 81 -27.27 -22.84 -24.44
CA GLN A 81 -26.11 -23.75 -24.43
C GLN A 81 -24.80 -22.97 -24.58
N GLU A 82 -24.79 -21.93 -25.41
CA GLU A 82 -23.65 -21.04 -25.61
C GLU A 82 -23.29 -20.29 -24.33
N GLY A 83 -24.29 -19.87 -23.54
CA GLY A 83 -24.09 -19.20 -22.25
C GLY A 83 -23.46 -20.11 -21.20
N GLY A 84 -23.89 -21.37 -21.15
CA GLY A 84 -23.28 -22.40 -20.29
C GLY A 84 -21.82 -22.67 -20.64
N PHE A 85 -21.53 -22.85 -21.93
CA PHE A 85 -20.16 -23.04 -22.42
C PHE A 85 -19.27 -21.82 -22.14
N LEU A 86 -19.76 -20.61 -22.35
CA LEU A 86 -19.02 -19.37 -22.08
C LEU A 86 -18.72 -19.22 -20.59
N ARG A 87 -19.70 -19.50 -19.72
CA ARG A 87 -19.54 -19.49 -18.27
C ARG A 87 -18.47 -20.48 -17.81
N ASP A 88 -18.52 -21.71 -18.30
CA ASP A 88 -17.54 -22.74 -17.91
C ASP A 88 -16.13 -22.40 -18.40
N ARG A 89 -16.01 -21.85 -19.61
CA ARG A 89 -14.73 -21.40 -20.15
C ARG A 89 -14.16 -20.21 -19.37
N LEU A 90 -15.00 -19.23 -19.04
CA LEU A 90 -14.61 -18.09 -18.20
C LEU A 90 -14.16 -18.55 -16.81
N ARG A 91 -14.95 -19.42 -16.17
CA ARG A 91 -14.62 -19.97 -14.86
C ARG A 91 -13.31 -20.75 -14.90
N SER A 92 -13.11 -21.60 -15.89
CA SER A 92 -11.85 -22.33 -16.09
C SER A 92 -10.65 -21.40 -16.27
N SER A 93 -10.80 -20.30 -17.03
CA SER A 93 -9.73 -19.30 -17.19
C SER A 93 -9.38 -18.57 -15.88
N ILE A 94 -10.33 -18.46 -14.95
CA ILE A 94 -10.13 -17.79 -13.67
C ILE A 94 -9.56 -18.77 -12.64
N THR A 95 -10.18 -19.95 -12.48
CA THR A 95 -9.96 -20.87 -11.36
C THR A 95 -9.01 -22.02 -11.66
N SER A 96 -8.46 -22.14 -12.86
CA SER A 96 -7.45 -23.16 -13.14
C SER A 96 -6.14 -22.89 -12.39
N ASP A 97 -5.32 -23.93 -12.20
CA ASP A 97 -4.01 -23.83 -11.53
C ASP A 97 -3.03 -22.91 -12.27
N ALA A 98 -3.16 -22.81 -13.60
CA ALA A 98 -2.46 -21.83 -14.44
C ALA A 98 -3.34 -20.59 -14.75
N GLY A 99 -4.49 -20.49 -14.09
CA GLY A 99 -5.47 -19.45 -14.25
C GLY A 99 -5.05 -18.16 -13.56
N TRP A 100 -5.79 -17.10 -13.88
CA TRP A 100 -5.49 -15.76 -13.39
C TRP A 100 -5.52 -15.65 -11.86
N ALA A 101 -6.40 -16.39 -11.17
CA ALA A 101 -6.49 -16.36 -9.71
C ALA A 101 -5.19 -16.85 -9.04
N ALA A 102 -4.62 -17.95 -9.52
CA ALA A 102 -3.36 -18.48 -9.00
C ALA A 102 -2.20 -17.50 -9.18
N ALA A 103 -2.15 -16.81 -10.32
CA ALA A 103 -1.14 -15.78 -10.58
C ALA A 103 -1.28 -14.56 -9.65
N ILE A 104 -2.51 -14.13 -9.35
CA ILE A 104 -2.75 -13.06 -8.38
C ILE A 104 -2.39 -13.51 -6.96
N ASP A 105 -2.75 -14.72 -6.55
CA ASP A 105 -2.43 -15.22 -5.21
C ASP A 105 -0.91 -15.24 -4.96
N LEU A 106 -0.14 -15.57 -6.00
CA LEU A 106 1.32 -15.46 -5.95
C LEU A 106 1.76 -14.00 -5.77
N GLN A 107 1.19 -13.06 -6.52
CA GLN A 107 1.50 -11.62 -6.39
C GLN A 107 1.13 -11.07 -5.00
N ILE A 108 -0.02 -11.44 -4.46
CA ILE A 108 -0.43 -11.11 -3.09
C ILE A 108 0.62 -11.61 -2.09
N SER A 109 1.05 -12.86 -2.24
CA SER A 109 2.06 -13.46 -1.36
C SER A 109 3.40 -12.72 -1.43
N GLU A 110 3.84 -12.32 -2.62
CA GLU A 110 5.07 -11.54 -2.80
C GLU A 110 4.95 -10.11 -2.25
N LEU A 111 3.79 -9.46 -2.39
CA LEU A 111 3.52 -8.15 -1.80
C LEU A 111 3.52 -8.20 -0.27
N MET A 112 2.92 -9.23 0.33
CA MET A 112 2.96 -9.41 1.78
C MET A 112 4.40 -9.64 2.29
N LYS A 113 5.21 -10.43 1.56
CA LYS A 113 6.64 -10.59 1.88
C LYS A 113 7.40 -9.28 1.74
N LEU A 114 7.09 -8.48 0.73
CA LEU A 114 7.69 -7.16 0.55
C LEU A 114 7.33 -6.23 1.71
N ALA A 115 6.07 -6.21 2.13
CA ALA A 115 5.60 -5.42 3.26
C ALA A 115 6.38 -5.77 4.53
N GLN A 116 6.50 -7.06 4.83
CA GLN A 116 7.26 -7.57 5.97
C GLN A 116 8.73 -7.12 5.94
N LYS A 117 9.42 -7.29 4.81
CA LYS A 117 10.82 -6.87 4.66
C LYS A 117 11.00 -5.37 4.84
N CYS A 118 10.05 -4.57 4.37
CA CYS A 118 10.09 -3.13 4.56
C CYS A 118 9.90 -2.75 6.03
N ALA A 119 9.00 -3.42 6.76
CA ALA A 119 8.83 -3.20 8.19
C ALA A 119 10.11 -3.57 8.98
N GLU A 120 10.72 -4.72 8.67
CA GLU A 120 11.99 -5.16 9.28
C GLU A 120 13.13 -4.17 9.01
N ALA A 121 13.20 -3.62 7.80
CA ALA A 121 14.18 -2.60 7.47
C ALA A 121 13.98 -1.31 8.30
N ALA A 122 12.73 -0.89 8.51
CA ALA A 122 12.39 0.27 9.33
C ALA A 122 12.82 0.06 10.80
N GLU A 123 12.52 -1.11 11.37
CA GLU A 123 12.93 -1.47 12.73
C GLU A 123 14.45 -1.55 12.88
N THR A 124 15.13 -2.14 11.89
CA THR A 124 16.59 -2.26 11.88
C THR A 124 17.25 -0.89 11.92
N LEU A 125 16.79 0.04 11.07
CA LEU A 125 17.30 1.41 11.04
C LEU A 125 17.09 2.12 12.38
N GLU A 126 15.90 1.99 12.98
CA GLU A 126 15.63 2.60 14.28
C GLU A 126 16.51 2.02 15.41
N SER A 127 16.77 0.72 15.37
CA SER A 127 17.64 0.06 16.35
C SER A 127 19.09 0.54 16.23
N GLN A 128 19.57 0.73 15.00
CA GLN A 128 20.92 1.21 14.70
C GLN A 128 21.09 2.68 15.08
N ASP A 129 20.09 3.53 14.83
CA ASP A 129 20.09 4.92 15.27
C ASP A 129 20.13 5.03 16.80
N ARG A 130 19.29 4.25 17.51
CA ARG A 130 19.30 4.22 18.98
C ARG A 130 20.63 3.74 19.55
N SER A 131 21.21 2.67 19.00
CA SER A 131 22.50 2.12 19.44
C SER A 131 23.64 3.13 19.21
N SER A 132 23.65 3.78 18.05
CA SER A 132 24.65 4.79 17.73
C SER A 132 24.56 5.98 18.69
N ALA A 133 23.34 6.50 18.94
CA ALA A 133 23.12 7.60 19.87
C ALA A 133 23.56 7.27 21.31
N GLY A 134 23.28 6.06 21.80
CA GLY A 134 23.73 5.61 23.12
C GLY A 134 25.25 5.58 23.26
N ASN A 135 25.96 5.07 22.24
CA ASN A 135 27.43 5.02 22.23
C ASN A 135 28.10 6.41 22.22
N PHE A 136 27.44 7.44 21.67
CA PHE A 136 27.93 8.81 21.73
C PHE A 136 27.65 9.49 23.08
N ALA A 137 26.55 9.14 23.73
CA ALA A 137 26.19 9.69 25.04
C ALA A 137 27.10 9.17 26.18
N GLU A 138 27.54 7.91 26.12
CA GLU A 138 28.44 7.31 27.12
C GLU A 138 29.91 7.78 27.02
N LYS A 139 30.31 8.42 25.90
CA LYS A 139 31.67 8.93 25.69
C LYS A 139 31.88 10.38 26.17
N ARG A 140 30.90 10.97 26.85
CA ARG A 140 31.00 12.30 27.49
C ARG A 140 31.09 12.15 29.01
#